data_AF-A0A1E7N2H9-F1
#
_entry.id   AF-A0A1E7N2H9-F1
#
_cell.length_a   1.000
_cell.length_b   1.000
_cell.length_c   1.000
_cell.angle_alpha   90.00
_cell.angle_beta   90.00
_cell.angle_gamma   90.00
#
_symmetry.space_group_name_H-M   'P 1'
#
loop_
_entity.id
_entity.type
_entity.pdbx_description
1 polymer ?
#
loop_
_entity_poly.entity_id
_entity_poly.type
_entity_poly.pdbx_seq_one_letter_code
_entity_poly.pdbx_strand_id
1 'polypeptide(L)'
;MGSALLSGMALLAATAPPVAAAPVGAVPVRVQRADPSQTFTFTGASQTLTVPAGAVVTITADGAGGADNTGTACTVTGTGGTGAQVVTTLPQTVAPTTFTIDVGGTGGKGCNGTGTGGAGGFNGGAPGGGGAGSGAHFEGPGGGGASSVSAGGSLLVVAGGGGAAGGTGAGSAGGNGGNGGTADGTGGTAGSATGPGASPGQGGGGGSTTTSTGGAGGAAGTAAFCAATHGGPGGGFTGAAVGTGGTGGTFDGGCTSTTGAGGGGGGGYFAGGGGGSATVNSNGTSAGGGGGGGGSSFATPTGLPTSYAPSTIGTANHNGQVTISYTVPSLTIAKTHTRHFTQGRDGTYTITVGNAAGAAPTDGTTVTVYDTLPDGLRADSISGTGWNCTLNNLTCTRSDVLAAGSSYPPITLEVDVSCSARDQVTNTVTAIGGGDTVSHIASDPTRIKRHEHHERCERHEHW
;
A
#
# COMPACT_ATOMS: atom_id res chain seq x y z
N MET A 1 27.70 9.67 77.40
CA MET A 1 28.84 10.42 76.85
C MET A 1 28.74 10.35 75.33
N GLY A 2 28.69 11.50 74.65
CA GLY A 2 28.69 11.57 73.17
C GLY A 2 27.49 12.33 72.58
N SER A 3 27.43 13.64 72.83
CA SER A 3 26.50 14.58 72.18
C SER A 3 26.98 14.90 70.76
N ALA A 4 26.08 14.87 69.76
CA ALA A 4 26.35 15.31 68.40
C ALA A 4 26.03 16.80 68.22
N LEU A 5 27.00 17.54 67.69
CA LEU A 5 26.95 18.98 67.41
C LEU A 5 26.13 19.28 66.14
N LEU A 6 25.15 20.18 66.27
CA LEU A 6 24.53 20.91 65.17
C LEU A 6 25.50 21.99 64.67
N SER A 7 25.78 22.01 63.36
CA SER A 7 26.44 23.14 62.69
C SER A 7 25.50 23.69 61.62
N GLY A 8 25.00 24.90 61.84
CA GLY A 8 24.30 25.69 60.83
C GLY A 8 25.29 26.30 59.83
N MET A 9 24.89 26.34 58.57
CA MET A 9 25.55 27.16 57.54
C MET A 9 24.51 27.97 56.78
N ALA A 10 24.84 29.25 56.62
CA ALA A 10 23.99 30.33 56.17
C ALA A 10 23.68 30.27 54.66
N LEU A 11 22.49 30.75 54.32
CA LEU A 11 21.95 30.92 52.98
C LEU A 11 22.69 32.06 52.26
N LEU A 12 23.44 31.75 51.19
CA LEU A 12 23.87 32.75 50.20
C LEU A 12 22.81 32.86 49.11
N ALA A 13 22.26 34.06 48.92
CA ALA A 13 21.37 34.39 47.82
C ALA A 13 22.18 34.51 46.51
N ALA A 14 21.95 33.59 45.57
CA ALA A 14 22.44 33.70 44.20
C ALA A 14 21.37 34.38 43.32
N THR A 15 21.71 35.53 42.77
CA THR A 15 20.90 36.28 41.81
C THR A 15 20.83 35.55 40.46
N ALA A 16 19.61 35.30 39.96
CA ALA A 16 19.39 34.73 38.63
C ALA A 16 19.73 35.76 37.53
N PRO A 17 20.36 35.34 36.40
CA PRO A 17 20.54 36.21 35.24
C PRO A 17 19.21 36.42 34.49
N PRO A 18 19.07 37.51 33.70
CA PRO A 18 17.82 37.84 33.04
C PRO A 18 17.45 36.80 31.98
N VAL A 19 16.21 36.34 32.03
CA VAL A 19 15.60 35.48 31.02
C VAL A 19 15.56 36.26 29.71
N ALA A 20 16.37 35.83 28.73
CA ALA A 20 16.23 36.31 27.36
C ALA A 20 14.84 35.90 26.84
N ALA A 21 14.05 36.88 26.42
CA ALA A 21 12.77 36.66 25.77
C ALA A 21 12.99 35.83 24.49
N ALA A 22 12.39 34.65 24.43
CA ALA A 22 12.32 33.85 23.22
C ALA A 22 11.57 34.65 22.13
N PRO A 23 12.00 34.61 20.86
CA PRO A 23 11.30 35.29 19.79
C PRO A 23 9.91 34.67 19.59
N VAL A 24 8.91 35.55 19.51
CA VAL A 24 7.51 35.26 19.23
C VAL A 24 7.34 34.90 17.75
N GLY A 25 6.66 33.78 17.49
CA GLY A 25 5.87 33.61 16.27
C GLY A 25 6.27 32.49 15.30
N ALA A 26 6.60 31.29 15.76
CA ALA A 26 6.40 30.12 14.91
C ALA A 26 4.88 29.92 14.74
N VAL A 27 4.34 30.33 13.60
CA VAL A 27 3.00 29.94 13.14
C VAL A 27 2.92 28.42 13.27
N PRO A 28 1.87 27.84 13.88
CA PRO A 28 1.79 26.38 13.99
C PRO A 28 1.68 25.83 12.58
N VAL A 29 2.77 25.23 12.07
CA VAL A 29 2.70 24.23 11.02
C VAL A 29 1.75 23.18 11.58
N ARG A 30 0.51 23.16 11.08
CA ARG A 30 -0.45 22.14 11.47
C ARG A 30 0.23 20.81 11.16
N VAL A 31 0.56 20.05 12.21
CA VAL A 31 1.18 18.72 12.10
C VAL A 31 0.39 17.96 11.05
N GLN A 32 1.06 17.53 9.96
CA GLN A 32 0.45 16.67 8.96
C GLN A 32 -0.28 15.57 9.72
N ARG A 33 -1.60 15.48 9.52
CA ARG A 33 -2.34 14.30 9.94
C ARG A 33 -1.64 13.14 9.22
N ALA A 34 -1.14 12.15 9.96
CA ALA A 34 -0.47 10.99 9.35
C ALA A 34 -1.27 10.52 8.14
N ASP A 35 -0.58 10.26 7.03
CA ASP A 35 -1.21 9.88 5.77
C ASP A 35 -2.26 8.79 6.03
N PRO A 36 -3.50 8.96 5.54
CA PRO A 36 -4.52 7.94 5.73
C PRO A 36 -4.01 6.60 5.22
N SER A 37 -3.96 5.61 6.12
CA SER A 37 -3.55 4.25 5.82
C SER A 37 -4.58 3.29 6.42
N GLN A 38 -5.02 2.33 5.62
CA GLN A 38 -5.96 1.30 6.04
C GLN A 38 -5.46 -0.08 5.60
N THR A 39 -5.46 -1.00 6.55
CA THR A 39 -5.14 -2.41 6.33
C THR A 39 -6.42 -3.24 6.30
N PHE A 40 -6.55 -4.07 5.26
CA PHE A 40 -7.63 -4.99 5.01
C PHE A 40 -7.13 -6.41 5.24
N THR A 41 -7.78 -7.10 6.17
CA THR A 41 -7.54 -8.53 6.45
C THR A 41 -8.56 -9.40 5.73
N PHE A 42 -8.29 -10.70 5.66
CA PHE A 42 -9.20 -11.66 5.04
C PHE A 42 -10.55 -11.75 5.77
N THR A 43 -11.64 -11.69 5.00
CA THR A 43 -13.03 -11.80 5.49
C THR A 43 -13.84 -12.87 4.75
N GLY A 44 -13.31 -13.47 3.69
CA GLY A 44 -14.04 -14.36 2.78
C GLY A 44 -14.97 -13.65 1.79
N ALA A 45 -14.95 -12.32 1.74
CA ALA A 45 -15.76 -11.51 0.82
C ALA A 45 -15.03 -10.21 0.42
N SER A 46 -15.49 -9.58 -0.66
CA SER A 46 -14.96 -8.30 -1.13
C SER A 46 -15.17 -7.17 -0.13
N GLN A 47 -14.18 -6.29 -0.03
CA GLN A 47 -14.18 -5.08 0.79
C GLN A 47 -14.04 -3.84 -0.10
N THR A 48 -14.35 -2.64 0.40
CA THR A 48 -14.24 -1.41 -0.39
C THR A 48 -13.58 -0.26 0.37
N LEU A 49 -12.92 0.63 -0.38
CA LEU A 49 -12.35 1.88 0.11
C LEU A 49 -12.55 2.98 -0.93
N THR A 50 -13.11 4.11 -0.52
CA THR A 50 -13.16 5.31 -1.37
C THR A 50 -12.06 6.28 -0.98
N VAL A 51 -11.23 6.65 -1.95
CA VAL A 51 -10.21 7.71 -1.82
C VAL A 51 -10.70 8.99 -2.51
N PRO A 52 -10.31 10.17 -2.01
CA PRO A 52 -10.69 11.45 -2.62
C PRO A 52 -10.03 11.65 -3.98
N ALA A 53 -10.47 12.69 -4.71
CA ALA A 53 -9.74 13.23 -5.85
C ALA A 53 -8.40 13.85 -5.40
N GLY A 54 -7.44 13.94 -6.31
CA GLY A 54 -6.09 14.45 -6.05
C GLY A 54 -5.22 13.48 -5.25
N ALA A 55 -5.70 12.27 -4.92
CA ALA A 55 -4.97 11.34 -4.09
C ALA A 55 -3.89 10.60 -4.87
N VAL A 56 -2.68 10.54 -4.33
CA VAL A 56 -1.64 9.59 -4.77
C VAL A 56 -1.70 8.38 -3.85
N VAL A 57 -2.03 7.22 -4.42
CA VAL A 57 -2.38 6.01 -3.66
C VAL A 57 -1.25 5.00 -3.74
N THR A 58 -0.78 4.50 -2.60
CA THR A 58 0.15 3.38 -2.52
C THR A 58 -0.58 2.14 -2.01
N ILE A 59 -0.43 1.03 -2.73
CA ILE A 59 -1.05 -0.26 -2.44
C ILE A 59 0.07 -1.25 -2.14
N THR A 60 0.01 -1.91 -0.99
CA THR A 60 0.78 -3.10 -0.64
C THR A 60 -0.19 -4.28 -0.60
N ALA A 61 -0.04 -5.24 -1.50
CA ALA A 61 -0.87 -6.43 -1.55
C ALA A 61 -0.01 -7.68 -1.33
N ASP A 62 -0.45 -8.53 -0.41
CA ASP A 62 0.17 -9.79 -0.06
C ASP A 62 -0.82 -10.93 -0.37
N GLY A 63 -0.51 -11.78 -1.33
CA GLY A 63 -1.29 -12.99 -1.65
C GLY A 63 -1.19 -14.03 -0.54
N ALA A 64 -2.15 -14.93 -0.43
CA ALA A 64 -2.17 -15.94 0.63
C ALA A 64 -1.19 -17.10 0.34
N GLY A 65 -0.72 -17.74 1.39
CA GLY A 65 0.05 -18.97 1.26
C GLY A 65 -0.82 -20.18 0.92
N GLY A 66 -0.21 -21.17 0.27
CA GLY A 66 -0.82 -22.49 0.13
C GLY A 66 -0.89 -23.20 1.47
N ALA A 67 -1.86 -24.11 1.61
CA ALA A 67 -1.89 -24.95 2.79
C ALA A 67 -0.85 -26.07 2.72
N ASP A 68 -0.36 -26.46 3.88
CA ASP A 68 0.23 -27.78 4.12
C ASP A 68 -0.64 -28.55 5.11
N ASN A 69 -0.22 -29.72 5.58
CA ASN A 69 -0.98 -30.49 6.56
C ASN A 69 -0.48 -30.31 8.02
N THR A 70 0.35 -29.30 8.32
CA THR A 70 0.82 -29.06 9.70
C THR A 70 -0.36 -28.87 10.66
N GLY A 71 -0.24 -29.42 11.87
CA GLY A 71 -1.30 -29.38 12.88
C GLY A 71 -2.45 -30.37 12.65
N THR A 72 -2.36 -31.25 11.65
CA THR A 72 -3.33 -32.34 11.40
C THR A 72 -2.76 -33.69 11.85
N ALA A 73 -3.53 -34.77 11.65
CA ALA A 73 -3.08 -36.14 11.93
C ALA A 73 -1.90 -36.61 11.04
N CYS A 74 -1.57 -35.87 9.98
CA CYS A 74 -0.42 -36.13 9.12
C CYS A 74 0.88 -35.65 9.79
N THR A 75 1.74 -36.60 10.18
CA THR A 75 2.93 -36.37 11.03
C THR A 75 4.16 -35.85 10.28
N VAL A 76 4.19 -35.98 8.95
CA VAL A 76 5.28 -35.49 8.09
C VAL A 76 4.64 -34.73 6.95
N THR A 77 4.97 -33.46 6.73
CA THR A 77 4.32 -32.64 5.70
C THR A 77 5.31 -31.90 4.82
N GLY A 78 5.03 -31.81 3.52
CA GLY A 78 5.65 -30.76 2.71
C GLY A 78 5.20 -29.39 3.20
N THR A 79 5.90 -28.32 2.81
CA THR A 79 5.50 -26.94 3.16
C THR A 79 4.68 -26.33 2.04
N GLY A 80 3.61 -25.59 2.41
CA GLY A 80 2.88 -24.77 1.45
C GLY A 80 3.76 -23.64 0.93
N GLY A 81 3.53 -23.22 -0.32
CA GLY A 81 4.23 -22.08 -0.90
C GLY A 81 3.77 -20.76 -0.29
N THR A 82 4.67 -19.78 -0.21
CA THR A 82 4.33 -18.40 0.18
C THR A 82 3.62 -17.68 -0.96
N GLY A 83 2.70 -16.76 -0.66
CA GLY A 83 2.15 -15.84 -1.68
C GLY A 83 3.17 -14.78 -2.10
N ALA A 84 2.80 -13.98 -3.11
CA ALA A 84 3.58 -12.83 -3.57
C ALA A 84 3.24 -11.57 -2.76
N GLN A 85 4.18 -10.64 -2.69
CA GLN A 85 3.97 -9.25 -2.27
C GLN A 85 4.16 -8.32 -3.48
N VAL A 86 3.23 -7.40 -3.64
CA VAL A 86 3.27 -6.34 -4.65
C VAL A 86 3.08 -5.00 -3.96
N VAL A 87 4.03 -4.09 -4.17
CA VAL A 87 3.91 -2.70 -3.73
C VAL A 87 3.90 -1.82 -4.97
N THR A 88 2.88 -0.98 -5.13
CA THR A 88 2.78 -0.06 -6.26
C THR A 88 2.14 1.26 -5.86
N THR A 89 2.53 2.33 -6.55
CA THR A 89 1.90 3.64 -6.42
C THR A 89 1.12 3.97 -7.69
N LEU A 90 -0.17 4.26 -7.53
CA LEU A 90 -1.06 4.62 -8.63
C LEU A 90 -0.86 6.10 -9.02
N PRO A 91 -1.16 6.46 -10.28
CA PRO A 91 -1.27 7.85 -10.69
C PRO A 91 -2.28 8.61 -9.82
N GLN A 92 -2.09 9.92 -9.72
CA GLN A 92 -2.98 10.79 -8.96
C GLN A 92 -4.43 10.65 -9.45
N THR A 93 -5.37 10.46 -8.51
CA THR A 93 -6.79 10.34 -8.85
C THR A 93 -7.35 11.67 -9.35
N VAL A 94 -8.15 11.63 -10.41
CA VAL A 94 -8.82 12.84 -10.95
C VAL A 94 -10.22 13.04 -10.36
N ALA A 95 -10.77 12.02 -9.72
CA ALA A 95 -12.09 12.00 -9.11
C ALA A 95 -12.09 11.06 -7.89
N PRO A 96 -13.07 11.17 -6.99
CA PRO A 96 -13.25 10.19 -5.93
C PRO A 96 -13.32 8.79 -6.53
N THR A 97 -12.45 7.89 -6.08
CA THR A 97 -12.27 6.56 -6.66
C THR A 97 -12.57 5.51 -5.61
N THR A 98 -13.48 4.58 -5.92
CA THR A 98 -13.79 3.44 -5.06
C THR A 98 -13.00 2.23 -5.52
N PHE A 99 -12.15 1.73 -4.64
CA PHE A 99 -11.45 0.47 -4.80
C PHE A 99 -12.29 -0.67 -4.23
N THR A 100 -12.30 -1.79 -4.96
CA THR A 100 -12.73 -3.10 -4.47
C THR A 100 -11.49 -3.90 -4.11
N ILE A 101 -11.47 -4.46 -2.91
CA ILE A 101 -10.34 -5.17 -2.32
C ILE A 101 -10.78 -6.60 -2.01
N ASP A 102 -10.13 -7.56 -2.66
CA ASP A 102 -10.27 -8.99 -2.37
C ASP A 102 -8.98 -9.47 -1.74
N VAL A 103 -9.03 -9.85 -0.46
CA VAL A 103 -7.86 -10.37 0.25
C VAL A 103 -7.82 -11.88 0.05
N GLY A 104 -6.67 -12.43 -0.34
CA GLY A 104 -6.51 -13.86 -0.57
C GLY A 104 -6.74 -14.68 0.70
N GLY A 105 -7.52 -15.77 0.58
CA GLY A 105 -7.65 -16.76 1.64
C GLY A 105 -6.61 -17.86 1.50
N THR A 106 -6.10 -18.38 2.62
CA THR A 106 -5.27 -19.61 2.60
C THR A 106 -6.09 -20.79 2.09
N GLY A 107 -5.41 -21.77 1.49
CA GLY A 107 -6.03 -23.06 1.20
C GLY A 107 -6.42 -23.82 2.47
N GLY A 108 -7.30 -24.80 2.30
CA GLY A 108 -7.72 -25.74 3.34
C GLY A 108 -6.75 -26.90 3.49
N LYS A 109 -6.66 -27.43 4.72
CA LYS A 109 -5.94 -28.66 5.03
C LYS A 109 -6.60 -29.86 4.32
N GLY A 110 -5.81 -30.83 3.85
CA GLY A 110 -6.31 -32.05 3.21
C GLY A 110 -6.60 -33.16 4.20
N CYS A 111 -5.70 -33.40 5.17
CA CYS A 111 -5.78 -34.52 6.10
C CYS A 111 -6.86 -34.36 7.19
N ASN A 112 -8.13 -34.48 6.82
CA ASN A 112 -9.29 -34.31 7.71
C ASN A 112 -10.13 -35.59 7.87
N GLY A 113 -9.75 -36.70 7.21
CA GLY A 113 -10.43 -37.98 7.28
C GLY A 113 -11.77 -38.05 6.53
N THR A 114 -12.03 -37.11 5.62
CA THR A 114 -13.28 -37.09 4.83
C THR A 114 -13.14 -37.64 3.43
N GLY A 115 -11.93 -38.01 2.97
CA GLY A 115 -11.67 -38.44 1.60
C GLY A 115 -11.65 -37.29 0.58
N THR A 116 -11.96 -36.06 1.01
CA THR A 116 -12.00 -34.87 0.15
C THR A 116 -10.75 -34.03 0.34
N GLY A 117 -10.13 -33.64 -0.77
CA GLY A 117 -9.02 -32.69 -0.75
C GLY A 117 -9.35 -31.37 -0.05
N GLY A 118 -8.31 -30.72 0.46
CA GLY A 118 -8.44 -29.42 1.10
C GLY A 118 -9.02 -28.39 0.12
N ALA A 119 -9.96 -27.59 0.59
CA ALA A 119 -10.60 -26.57 -0.23
C ALA A 119 -9.58 -25.55 -0.76
N GLY A 120 -9.81 -24.99 -1.95
CA GLY A 120 -9.01 -23.89 -2.46
C GLY A 120 -9.22 -22.61 -1.66
N GLY A 121 -8.18 -21.79 -1.56
CA GLY A 121 -8.24 -20.47 -0.94
C GLY A 121 -9.15 -19.51 -1.69
N PHE A 122 -9.82 -18.62 -0.94
CA PHE A 122 -10.68 -17.58 -1.53
C PHE A 122 -9.90 -16.70 -2.52
N ASN A 123 -10.57 -16.29 -3.61
CA ASN A 123 -9.99 -15.55 -4.75
C ASN A 123 -9.06 -16.40 -5.63
N GLY A 124 -9.54 -17.59 -6.01
CA GLY A 124 -9.02 -18.39 -7.12
C GLY A 124 -8.19 -19.63 -6.76
N GLY A 125 -7.90 -19.87 -5.48
CA GLY A 125 -7.12 -21.02 -5.04
C GLY A 125 -7.80 -22.33 -5.42
N ALA A 126 -7.01 -23.34 -5.78
CA ALA A 126 -7.55 -24.62 -6.22
C ALA A 126 -7.59 -25.67 -5.10
N PRO A 127 -8.59 -26.56 -5.11
CA PRO A 127 -8.65 -27.66 -4.16
C PRO A 127 -7.52 -28.67 -4.41
N GLY A 128 -7.07 -29.28 -3.32
CA GLY A 128 -6.16 -30.42 -3.38
C GLY A 128 -6.86 -31.69 -3.88
N GLY A 129 -6.05 -32.71 -4.11
CA GLY A 129 -6.55 -34.03 -4.48
C GLY A 129 -7.26 -34.73 -3.32
N GLY A 130 -8.32 -35.48 -3.62
CA GLY A 130 -8.96 -36.43 -2.70
C GLY A 130 -8.66 -37.89 -3.05
N GLY A 131 -9.44 -38.80 -2.46
CA GLY A 131 -9.46 -40.24 -2.75
C GLY A 131 -10.82 -40.85 -2.44
N ALA A 132 -11.25 -41.83 -3.24
CA ALA A 132 -12.49 -42.58 -2.98
C ALA A 132 -12.22 -43.78 -2.06
N GLY A 133 -12.99 -43.93 -0.98
CA GLY A 133 -13.06 -45.15 -0.17
C GLY A 133 -12.57 -45.03 1.27
N SER A 134 -12.70 -46.10 2.05
CA SER A 134 -12.14 -46.24 3.40
C SER A 134 -10.80 -46.99 3.30
N GLY A 135 -9.69 -46.28 3.45
CA GLY A 135 -8.35 -46.87 3.31
C GLY A 135 -7.23 -45.86 3.56
N ALA A 136 -5.99 -46.32 3.57
CA ALA A 136 -4.82 -45.54 3.97
C ALA A 136 -4.33 -44.60 2.84
N HIS A 137 -5.09 -43.54 2.59
CA HIS A 137 -4.75 -42.44 1.68
C HIS A 137 -4.71 -41.11 2.44
N PHE A 138 -3.97 -40.15 1.87
CA PHE A 138 -3.77 -38.84 2.45
C PHE A 138 -4.04 -37.79 1.40
N GLU A 139 -5.05 -36.97 1.69
CA GLU A 139 -5.55 -35.95 0.78
C GLU A 139 -4.60 -34.78 0.66
N GLY A 140 -4.56 -34.20 -0.54
CA GLY A 140 -3.80 -33.00 -0.81
C GLY A 140 -4.45 -31.76 -0.18
N PRO A 141 -3.68 -30.82 0.39
CA PRO A 141 -4.18 -29.51 0.79
C PRO A 141 -4.47 -28.61 -0.43
N GLY A 142 -5.23 -27.53 -0.20
CA GLY A 142 -5.59 -26.55 -1.22
C GLY A 142 -4.57 -25.42 -1.40
N GLY A 143 -4.54 -24.84 -2.59
CA GLY A 143 -3.69 -23.69 -2.92
C GLY A 143 -4.22 -22.37 -2.35
N GLY A 144 -3.33 -21.41 -2.11
CA GLY A 144 -3.65 -20.09 -1.61
C GLY A 144 -4.25 -19.19 -2.69
N GLY A 145 -5.13 -18.27 -2.28
CA GLY A 145 -5.76 -17.31 -3.17
C GLY A 145 -4.97 -16.01 -3.36
N ALA A 146 -5.34 -15.27 -4.40
CA ALA A 146 -4.72 -13.98 -4.72
C ALA A 146 -5.25 -12.86 -3.82
N SER A 147 -4.42 -11.86 -3.55
CA SER A 147 -4.92 -10.56 -3.09
C SER A 147 -4.98 -9.58 -4.25
N SER A 148 -6.13 -8.96 -4.48
CA SER A 148 -6.33 -8.06 -5.62
C SER A 148 -7.05 -6.77 -5.24
N VAL A 149 -6.67 -5.70 -5.94
CA VAL A 149 -7.36 -4.40 -5.88
C VAL A 149 -7.83 -4.03 -7.27
N SER A 150 -9.08 -3.60 -7.39
CA SER A 150 -9.69 -3.18 -8.65
C SER A 150 -10.46 -1.87 -8.50
N ALA A 151 -10.67 -1.16 -9.60
CA ALA A 151 -11.57 0.00 -9.68
C ALA A 151 -12.29 -0.01 -11.03
N GLY A 152 -13.59 0.32 -11.02
CA GLY A 152 -14.38 0.37 -12.27
C GLY A 152 -14.38 -0.94 -13.07
N GLY A 153 -14.21 -2.10 -12.39
CA GLY A 153 -14.11 -3.41 -13.03
C GLY A 153 -12.73 -3.76 -13.62
N SER A 154 -11.76 -2.86 -13.55
CA SER A 154 -10.39 -3.11 -13.99
C SER A 154 -9.49 -3.48 -12.81
N LEU A 155 -8.71 -4.56 -12.95
CA LEU A 155 -7.70 -4.93 -11.97
C LEU A 155 -6.54 -3.93 -12.00
N LEU A 156 -6.17 -3.43 -10.82
CA LEU A 156 -5.07 -2.48 -10.64
C LEU A 156 -3.83 -3.19 -10.08
N VAL A 157 -4.04 -4.11 -9.15
CA VAL A 157 -2.99 -4.87 -8.47
C VAL A 157 -3.46 -6.29 -8.24
N VAL A 158 -2.58 -7.26 -8.48
CA VAL A 158 -2.76 -8.66 -8.10
C VAL A 158 -1.47 -9.19 -7.51
N ALA A 159 -1.54 -9.70 -6.29
CA ALA A 159 -0.49 -10.43 -5.61
C ALA A 159 -0.88 -11.91 -5.54
N GLY A 160 -0.15 -12.75 -6.27
CA GLY A 160 -0.52 -14.15 -6.47
C GLY A 160 -0.42 -15.02 -5.22
N GLY A 161 -1.24 -16.06 -5.16
CA GLY A 161 -1.23 -17.06 -4.09
C GLY A 161 -0.13 -18.12 -4.25
N GLY A 162 0.28 -18.71 -3.12
CA GLY A 162 1.20 -19.85 -3.08
C GLY A 162 0.50 -21.18 -3.38
N GLY A 163 1.22 -22.12 -3.99
CA GLY A 163 0.74 -23.48 -4.24
C GLY A 163 0.70 -24.31 -2.95
N ALA A 164 -0.18 -25.32 -2.89
CA ALA A 164 -0.28 -26.19 -1.73
C ALA A 164 0.89 -27.19 -1.65
N ALA A 165 1.16 -27.71 -0.45
CA ALA A 165 2.02 -28.89 -0.31
C ALA A 165 1.34 -30.13 -0.94
N GLY A 166 2.11 -31.18 -1.23
CA GLY A 166 1.56 -32.49 -1.57
C GLY A 166 1.03 -33.23 -0.36
N GLY A 167 0.10 -34.16 -0.60
CA GLY A 167 -0.37 -35.13 0.38
C GLY A 167 0.78 -35.99 0.90
N THR A 168 0.64 -36.48 2.13
CA THR A 168 1.74 -37.05 2.91
C THR A 168 1.34 -38.33 3.60
N GLY A 169 2.11 -39.39 3.47
CA GLY A 169 1.85 -40.66 4.16
C GLY A 169 2.99 -41.11 5.07
N ALA A 170 2.69 -42.10 5.92
CA ALA A 170 3.55 -42.64 6.99
C ALA A 170 5.05 -42.67 6.65
N GLY A 171 5.79 -41.64 7.08
CA GLY A 171 7.25 -41.54 6.97
C GLY A 171 7.80 -40.82 5.72
N SER A 172 6.97 -40.39 4.76
CA SER A 172 7.42 -39.64 3.58
C SER A 172 6.74 -38.28 3.47
N ALA A 173 7.55 -37.22 3.32
CA ALA A 173 7.05 -35.89 3.03
C ALA A 173 6.47 -35.82 1.61
N GLY A 174 5.36 -35.11 1.46
CA GLY A 174 4.85 -34.67 0.15
C GLY A 174 5.70 -33.55 -0.42
N GLY A 175 5.54 -33.29 -1.72
CA GLY A 175 6.22 -32.18 -2.39
C GLY A 175 5.90 -30.82 -1.78
N ASN A 176 6.87 -29.91 -1.76
CA ASN A 176 6.61 -28.53 -1.33
C ASN A 176 5.79 -27.79 -2.40
N GLY A 177 4.90 -26.90 -1.96
CA GLY A 177 4.19 -25.99 -2.85
C GLY A 177 5.11 -24.93 -3.44
N GLY A 178 4.80 -24.49 -4.65
CA GLY A 178 5.49 -23.39 -5.31
C GLY A 178 5.11 -22.04 -4.71
N ASN A 179 6.08 -21.15 -4.55
CA ASN A 179 5.83 -19.78 -4.10
C ASN A 179 5.18 -18.96 -5.21
N GLY A 180 4.34 -18.01 -4.83
CA GLY A 180 3.82 -17.00 -5.72
C GLY A 180 4.86 -15.91 -5.99
N GLY A 181 5.06 -15.56 -7.27
CA GLY A 181 5.92 -14.49 -7.77
C GLY A 181 7.42 -14.60 -7.42
N THR A 182 8.29 -14.39 -8.40
CA THR A 182 9.74 -14.20 -8.19
C THR A 182 10.14 -12.75 -8.46
N ALA A 183 11.20 -12.27 -7.82
CA ALA A 183 11.69 -10.89 -8.02
C ALA A 183 12.13 -10.58 -9.47
N ASP A 184 12.35 -11.62 -10.30
CA ASP A 184 12.68 -11.52 -11.72
C ASP A 184 11.45 -11.43 -12.66
N GLY A 185 10.23 -11.50 -12.13
CA GLY A 185 8.99 -11.29 -12.88
C GLY A 185 8.61 -12.36 -13.91
N THR A 186 9.17 -13.57 -13.82
CA THR A 186 8.95 -14.60 -14.85
C THR A 186 7.90 -15.67 -14.52
N GLY A 187 7.46 -15.80 -13.26
CA GLY A 187 6.35 -16.69 -12.90
C GLY A 187 6.29 -17.01 -11.41
N GLY A 188 5.24 -17.71 -10.97
CA GLY A 188 5.30 -18.47 -9.72
C GLY A 188 6.30 -19.62 -9.84
N THR A 189 6.79 -20.14 -8.72
CA THR A 189 7.67 -21.31 -8.77
C THR A 189 6.86 -22.59 -8.94
N ALA A 190 7.47 -23.62 -9.52
CA ALA A 190 6.86 -24.94 -9.55
C ALA A 190 6.84 -25.55 -8.14
N GLY A 191 5.88 -26.44 -7.89
CA GLY A 191 5.93 -27.33 -6.74
C GLY A 191 7.04 -28.37 -6.91
N SER A 192 7.53 -28.93 -5.80
CA SER A 192 8.53 -30.00 -5.81
C SER A 192 7.88 -31.40 -5.86
N ALA A 193 8.67 -32.39 -6.28
CA ALA A 193 8.32 -33.81 -6.33
C ALA A 193 8.92 -34.65 -5.18
N THR A 194 9.57 -34.03 -4.20
CA THR A 194 10.49 -34.75 -3.31
C THR A 194 9.82 -35.34 -2.07
N GLY A 195 9.39 -36.60 -2.19
CA GLY A 195 9.33 -37.53 -1.04
C GLY A 195 10.29 -38.71 -1.28
N PRO A 196 11.06 -39.19 -0.28
CA PRO A 196 11.78 -40.45 -0.40
C PRO A 196 10.74 -41.59 -0.49
N GLY A 197 10.56 -42.16 -1.68
CA GLY A 197 9.55 -43.18 -1.99
C GLY A 197 9.58 -43.59 -3.46
N ALA A 198 9.02 -44.75 -3.80
CA ALA A 198 9.27 -45.45 -5.06
C ALA A 198 8.67 -44.80 -6.33
N SER A 199 7.80 -43.80 -6.23
CA SER A 199 7.22 -43.05 -7.37
C SER A 199 6.44 -41.80 -6.90
N PRO A 200 7.11 -40.66 -6.62
CA PRO A 200 6.43 -39.44 -6.19
C PRO A 200 5.68 -38.76 -7.34
N GLY A 201 4.60 -38.04 -7.01
CA GLY A 201 3.94 -37.14 -7.95
C GLY A 201 4.81 -35.92 -8.24
N GLN A 202 4.85 -35.46 -9.49
CA GLN A 202 5.56 -34.23 -9.85
C GLN A 202 4.76 -33.02 -9.40
N GLY A 203 5.45 -31.93 -9.05
CA GLY A 203 4.79 -30.68 -8.73
C GLY A 203 4.21 -29.98 -9.97
N GLY A 204 3.21 -29.14 -9.75
CA GLY A 204 2.62 -28.30 -10.80
C GLY A 204 3.57 -27.16 -11.17
N GLY A 205 3.57 -26.77 -12.45
CA GLY A 205 4.28 -25.58 -12.92
C GLY A 205 3.68 -24.31 -12.35
N GLY A 206 4.49 -23.27 -12.17
CA GLY A 206 4.00 -21.95 -11.79
C GLY A 206 3.31 -21.24 -12.96
N GLY A 207 2.39 -20.35 -12.63
CA GLY A 207 1.75 -19.49 -13.62
C GLY A 207 2.64 -18.30 -14.01
N SER A 208 2.53 -17.82 -15.26
CA SER A 208 3.34 -16.70 -15.76
C SER A 208 2.50 -15.49 -16.19
N THR A 209 3.02 -14.32 -15.90
CA THR A 209 2.50 -12.99 -16.27
C THR A 209 2.84 -12.59 -17.68
N THR A 210 4.00 -13.00 -18.19
CA THR A 210 4.50 -12.61 -19.51
C THR A 210 3.80 -13.37 -20.62
N THR A 211 3.32 -14.59 -20.34
CA THR A 211 2.57 -15.43 -21.28
C THR A 211 1.07 -15.48 -20.98
N SER A 212 0.62 -14.92 -19.84
CA SER A 212 -0.77 -15.01 -19.35
C SER A 212 -1.32 -16.43 -19.25
N THR A 213 -0.43 -17.43 -19.16
CA THR A 213 -0.78 -18.85 -19.12
C THR A 213 -0.73 -19.37 -17.70
N GLY A 214 -1.71 -20.21 -17.37
CA GLY A 214 -1.61 -21.07 -16.19
C GLY A 214 -0.44 -22.05 -16.31
N GLY A 215 0.06 -22.49 -15.17
CA GLY A 215 1.07 -23.53 -15.09
C GLY A 215 0.51 -24.89 -15.48
N ALA A 216 1.37 -25.76 -16.00
CA ALA A 216 1.02 -27.13 -16.29
C ALA A 216 0.77 -27.92 -15.00
N GLY A 217 -0.15 -28.89 -15.06
CA GLY A 217 -0.30 -29.86 -13.98
C GLY A 217 0.89 -30.82 -13.90
N GLY A 218 1.22 -31.23 -12.69
CA GLY A 218 2.26 -32.20 -12.41
C GLY A 218 1.87 -33.62 -12.84
N ALA A 219 2.86 -34.41 -13.23
CA ALA A 219 2.66 -35.80 -13.57
C ALA A 219 2.38 -36.69 -12.35
N ALA A 220 1.53 -37.70 -12.53
CA ALA A 220 1.31 -38.72 -11.52
C ALA A 220 2.51 -39.68 -11.43
N GLY A 221 2.75 -40.22 -10.24
CA GLY A 221 3.67 -41.34 -10.04
C GLY A 221 3.11 -42.64 -10.64
N THR A 222 4.00 -43.54 -11.07
CA THR A 222 3.62 -44.81 -11.69
C THR A 222 3.76 -45.98 -10.72
N ALA A 223 2.66 -46.65 -10.38
CA ALA A 223 2.69 -47.88 -9.58
C ALA A 223 1.74 -48.94 -10.14
N ALA A 224 2.16 -50.20 -10.13
CA ALA A 224 1.33 -51.31 -10.58
C ALA A 224 0.05 -51.39 -9.73
N PHE A 225 -1.10 -51.59 -10.42
CA PHE A 225 -2.42 -51.70 -9.80
C PHE A 225 -2.91 -50.43 -9.06
N CYS A 226 -2.32 -49.26 -9.36
CA CYS A 226 -2.76 -47.97 -8.86
C CYS A 226 -3.02 -47.01 -10.04
N ALA A 227 -4.22 -46.43 -10.12
CA ALA A 227 -4.49 -45.32 -11.03
C ALA A 227 -4.42 -43.99 -10.27
N ALA A 228 -3.32 -43.27 -10.46
CA ALA A 228 -3.12 -41.91 -9.97
C ALA A 228 -3.35 -40.92 -11.12
N THR A 229 -4.03 -39.82 -10.85
CA THR A 229 -4.28 -38.79 -11.87
C THR A 229 -3.24 -37.67 -11.83
N HIS A 230 -2.99 -37.08 -13.00
CA HIS A 230 -2.19 -35.87 -13.12
C HIS A 230 -2.91 -34.70 -12.44
N GLY A 231 -2.15 -33.71 -11.98
CA GLY A 231 -2.73 -32.44 -11.55
C GLY A 231 -3.41 -31.73 -12.72
N GLY A 232 -4.44 -30.95 -12.44
CA GLY A 232 -5.05 -30.07 -13.44
C GLY A 232 -4.11 -28.91 -13.81
N PRO A 233 -4.16 -28.41 -15.06
CA PRO A 233 -3.51 -27.16 -15.40
C PRO A 233 -4.19 -25.98 -14.70
N GLY A 234 -3.45 -24.92 -14.42
CA GLY A 234 -4.03 -23.66 -13.99
C GLY A 234 -4.79 -22.96 -15.12
N GLY A 235 -5.82 -22.20 -14.78
CA GLY A 235 -6.49 -21.30 -15.70
C GLY A 235 -5.61 -20.09 -16.03
N GLY A 236 -5.42 -19.82 -17.31
CA GLY A 236 -4.85 -18.56 -17.79
C GLY A 236 -5.89 -17.43 -17.80
N PHE A 237 -5.51 -16.26 -18.31
CA PHE A 237 -6.41 -15.13 -18.47
C PHE A 237 -7.05 -15.08 -19.86
N THR A 238 -8.39 -14.96 -19.91
CA THR A 238 -9.12 -14.59 -21.13
C THR A 238 -10.14 -13.50 -20.80
N GLY A 239 -9.88 -12.27 -21.25
CA GLY A 239 -10.77 -11.12 -20.98
C GLY A 239 -10.80 -10.74 -19.50
N ALA A 240 -11.99 -10.67 -18.90
CA ALA A 240 -12.20 -10.27 -17.50
C ALA A 240 -12.20 -11.44 -16.50
N ALA A 241 -12.11 -12.69 -16.97
CA ALA A 241 -12.11 -13.87 -16.10
C ALA A 241 -10.74 -14.07 -15.46
N VAL A 242 -10.71 -14.17 -14.13
CA VAL A 242 -9.48 -14.37 -13.36
C VAL A 242 -9.01 -15.83 -13.42
N GLY A 243 -7.70 -16.04 -13.60
CA GLY A 243 -7.11 -17.38 -13.64
C GLY A 243 -7.25 -18.10 -12.30
N THR A 244 -7.71 -19.36 -12.30
CA THR A 244 -7.77 -20.20 -11.10
C THR A 244 -6.58 -21.13 -11.05
N GLY A 245 -6.19 -21.58 -9.85
CA GLY A 245 -5.26 -22.69 -9.73
C GLY A 245 -5.79 -23.96 -10.41
N GLY A 246 -4.89 -24.89 -10.71
CA GLY A 246 -5.23 -26.24 -11.13
C GLY A 246 -5.49 -27.15 -9.93
N THR A 247 -6.43 -28.08 -10.05
CA THR A 247 -6.75 -29.04 -8.99
C THR A 247 -5.62 -30.04 -8.76
N GLY A 248 -5.43 -30.47 -7.52
CA GLY A 248 -4.53 -31.60 -7.23
C GLY A 248 -5.04 -32.91 -7.83
N GLY A 249 -4.12 -33.79 -8.23
CA GLY A 249 -4.45 -35.13 -8.70
C GLY A 249 -5.00 -36.03 -7.59
N THR A 250 -5.86 -36.97 -7.96
CA THR A 250 -6.62 -37.89 -7.10
C THR A 250 -6.31 -39.36 -7.37
N PHE A 251 -6.90 -40.26 -6.57
CA PHE A 251 -6.88 -41.71 -6.78
C PHE A 251 -8.29 -42.31 -6.88
N ASP A 252 -8.40 -43.43 -7.59
CA ASP A 252 -9.65 -44.18 -7.84
C ASP A 252 -10.07 -45.13 -6.70
N GLY A 253 -9.27 -45.25 -5.63
CA GLY A 253 -9.59 -46.01 -4.42
C GLY A 253 -9.14 -47.48 -4.41
N GLY A 254 -8.58 -47.99 -5.52
CA GLY A 254 -8.11 -49.38 -5.64
C GLY A 254 -6.64 -49.62 -5.28
N CYS A 255 -5.90 -48.56 -4.92
CA CYS A 255 -4.45 -48.60 -4.82
C CYS A 255 -3.97 -49.26 -3.51
N THR A 256 -3.15 -50.30 -3.65
CA THR A 256 -2.49 -51.04 -2.54
C THR A 256 -0.98 -50.80 -2.46
N SER A 257 -0.45 -49.97 -3.36
CA SER A 257 0.98 -49.63 -3.50
C SER A 257 1.27 -48.17 -3.14
N THR A 258 2.54 -47.81 -3.02
CA THR A 258 3.02 -46.46 -2.71
C THR A 258 3.15 -45.60 -3.96
N THR A 259 2.24 -44.64 -4.18
CA THR A 259 2.33 -43.68 -5.28
C THR A 259 1.80 -42.30 -4.87
N GLY A 260 2.24 -41.27 -5.59
CA GLY A 260 1.77 -39.90 -5.43
C GLY A 260 1.04 -39.40 -6.68
N ALA A 261 -0.03 -38.63 -6.48
CA ALA A 261 -0.69 -37.93 -7.57
C ALA A 261 0.01 -36.60 -7.88
N GLY A 262 -0.20 -36.07 -9.08
CA GLY A 262 0.44 -34.83 -9.51
C GLY A 262 -0.11 -33.58 -8.83
N GLY A 263 0.74 -32.57 -8.59
CA GLY A 263 0.30 -31.26 -8.09
C GLY A 263 -0.38 -30.43 -9.18
N GLY A 264 -1.37 -29.60 -8.82
CA GLY A 264 -2.04 -28.70 -9.76
C GLY A 264 -1.15 -27.52 -10.18
N GLY A 265 -1.30 -27.03 -11.40
CA GLY A 265 -0.55 -25.85 -11.88
C GLY A 265 -1.04 -24.53 -11.28
N GLY A 266 -0.19 -23.50 -11.24
CA GLY A 266 -0.59 -22.16 -10.78
C GLY A 266 -1.48 -21.40 -11.78
N GLY A 267 -2.40 -20.57 -11.31
CA GLY A 267 -3.40 -19.84 -12.13
C GLY A 267 -2.89 -18.57 -12.82
N GLY A 268 -1.73 -18.63 -13.47
CA GLY A 268 -1.10 -17.44 -14.05
C GLY A 268 -0.62 -16.51 -12.93
N TYR A 269 -1.16 -15.31 -12.86
CA TYR A 269 -0.86 -14.30 -11.82
C TYR A 269 -1.86 -14.23 -10.66
N PHE A 270 -2.84 -15.13 -10.59
CA PHE A 270 -3.84 -15.12 -9.51
C PHE A 270 -3.52 -16.12 -8.41
N ALA A 271 -3.86 -17.40 -8.58
CA ALA A 271 -3.95 -18.27 -7.42
C ALA A 271 -3.22 -19.60 -7.55
N GLY A 272 -2.75 -20.12 -6.41
CA GLY A 272 -1.95 -21.33 -6.34
C GLY A 272 -2.73 -22.60 -6.69
N GLY A 273 -2.01 -23.56 -7.27
CA GLY A 273 -2.52 -24.91 -7.53
C GLY A 273 -2.66 -25.74 -6.24
N GLY A 274 -3.56 -26.72 -6.29
CA GLY A 274 -3.78 -27.68 -5.21
C GLY A 274 -2.69 -28.76 -5.16
N GLY A 275 -2.51 -29.37 -3.99
CA GLY A 275 -1.57 -30.47 -3.79
C GLY A 275 -2.13 -31.79 -4.30
N GLY A 276 -1.29 -32.64 -4.90
CA GLY A 276 -1.69 -34.01 -5.24
C GLY A 276 -1.85 -34.89 -4.01
N SER A 277 -2.75 -35.86 -4.05
CA SER A 277 -2.91 -36.87 -2.99
C SER A 277 -1.72 -37.83 -2.87
N ALA A 278 -1.61 -38.54 -1.75
CA ALA A 278 -0.65 -39.61 -1.49
C ALA A 278 -1.33 -40.92 -1.06
N THR A 279 -0.73 -42.08 -1.38
CA THR A 279 -1.13 -43.39 -0.83
C THR A 279 -0.03 -44.01 0.02
N VAL A 280 -0.41 -44.83 1.02
CA VAL A 280 0.50 -45.76 1.69
C VAL A 280 0.25 -47.20 1.27
N ASN A 281 1.27 -48.06 1.45
CA ASN A 281 1.12 -49.50 1.24
C ASN A 281 0.08 -50.12 2.19
N SER A 282 -0.39 -51.33 1.89
CA SER A 282 -1.36 -52.07 2.71
C SER A 282 -0.91 -52.34 4.15
N ASN A 283 0.38 -52.16 4.46
CA ASN A 283 0.96 -52.35 5.78
C ASN A 283 1.17 -51.02 6.54
N GLY A 284 0.79 -49.87 5.96
CA GLY A 284 0.93 -48.54 6.58
C GLY A 284 2.36 -48.10 6.88
N THR A 285 3.37 -48.73 6.25
CA THR A 285 4.80 -48.59 6.61
C THR A 285 5.61 -47.79 5.59
N SER A 286 5.03 -47.43 4.44
CA SER A 286 5.69 -46.64 3.39
C SER A 286 4.67 -45.88 2.57
N ALA A 287 5.03 -44.69 2.07
CA ALA A 287 4.15 -43.79 1.31
C ALA A 287 4.78 -43.29 0.01
N GLY A 288 3.95 -42.95 -0.98
CA GLY A 288 4.34 -42.05 -2.07
C GLY A 288 3.91 -40.63 -1.75
N GLY A 289 4.81 -39.65 -1.83
CA GLY A 289 4.46 -38.24 -1.62
C GLY A 289 3.73 -37.66 -2.83
N GLY A 290 2.63 -36.94 -2.60
CA GLY A 290 1.95 -36.19 -3.66
C GLY A 290 2.78 -35.01 -4.15
N GLY A 291 2.54 -34.55 -5.38
CA GLY A 291 3.20 -33.37 -5.93
C GLY A 291 2.68 -32.07 -5.32
N GLY A 292 3.56 -31.10 -5.04
CA GLY A 292 3.14 -29.77 -4.60
C GLY A 292 2.49 -28.96 -5.73
N GLY A 293 1.52 -28.11 -5.41
CA GLY A 293 0.90 -27.21 -6.39
C GLY A 293 1.85 -26.10 -6.83
N GLY A 294 1.68 -25.56 -8.04
CA GLY A 294 2.44 -24.41 -8.53
C GLY A 294 1.93 -23.08 -7.97
N GLY A 295 2.83 -22.13 -7.74
CA GLY A 295 2.47 -20.77 -7.31
C GLY A 295 2.02 -19.87 -8.47
N SER A 296 1.46 -18.72 -8.14
CA SER A 296 1.03 -17.70 -9.12
C SER A 296 1.85 -16.42 -9.05
N SER A 297 2.01 -15.75 -10.19
CA SER A 297 2.80 -14.51 -10.31
C SER A 297 1.99 -13.26 -9.89
N PHE A 298 2.31 -12.07 -10.41
CA PHE A 298 1.71 -10.78 -9.99
C PHE A 298 1.32 -9.89 -11.18
N ALA A 299 0.37 -8.96 -11.05
CA ALA A 299 0.05 -8.03 -12.13
C ALA A 299 -0.18 -6.59 -11.64
N THR A 300 0.38 -5.62 -12.36
CA THR A 300 0.16 -4.18 -12.13
C THR A 300 0.06 -3.44 -13.48
N PRO A 301 -1.14 -3.06 -13.96
CA PRO A 301 -1.27 -2.43 -15.28
C PRO A 301 -0.86 -0.94 -15.33
N THR A 302 -0.79 -0.22 -14.21
CA THR A 302 -0.78 1.26 -14.25
C THR A 302 0.07 2.00 -13.21
N GLY A 303 0.72 1.30 -12.27
CA GLY A 303 1.44 1.95 -11.15
C GLY A 303 2.97 1.97 -11.29
N LEU A 304 3.60 3.06 -10.85
CA LEU A 304 5.05 3.25 -10.81
C LEU A 304 5.45 4.12 -9.59
N PRO A 305 6.53 3.80 -8.86
CA PRO A 305 7.32 2.58 -8.97
C PRO A 305 6.53 1.35 -8.48
N THR A 306 6.92 0.18 -8.98
CA THR A 306 6.37 -1.10 -8.51
C THR A 306 7.50 -2.03 -8.09
N SER A 307 7.36 -2.68 -6.94
CA SER A 307 8.30 -3.68 -6.44
C SER A 307 7.61 -4.99 -6.08
N TYR A 308 8.35 -6.08 -6.20
CA TYR A 308 7.87 -7.43 -6.00
C TYR A 308 8.79 -8.21 -5.05
N ALA A 309 8.19 -8.98 -4.15
CA ALA A 309 8.92 -9.85 -3.22
C ALA A 309 8.05 -11.05 -2.84
N PRO A 310 8.61 -12.13 -2.26
CA PRO A 310 7.81 -13.10 -1.53
C PRO A 310 7.09 -12.44 -0.35
N SER A 311 5.83 -12.82 -0.11
CA SER A 311 5.08 -12.32 1.03
C SER A 311 5.67 -12.83 2.34
N THR A 312 5.81 -11.91 3.31
CA THR A 312 6.14 -12.25 4.70
C THR A 312 4.88 -12.48 5.55
N ILE A 313 3.70 -12.17 5.01
CA ILE A 313 2.41 -12.29 5.67
C ILE A 313 1.71 -13.58 5.22
N GLY A 314 1.51 -13.73 3.90
CA GLY A 314 0.91 -14.90 3.26
C GLY A 314 1.88 -16.07 3.16
N THR A 315 2.43 -16.49 4.30
CA THR A 315 3.23 -17.71 4.39
C THR A 315 2.32 -18.94 4.43
N ALA A 316 2.89 -20.15 4.44
CA ALA A 316 2.12 -21.40 4.48
C ALA A 316 1.03 -21.35 5.55
N ASN A 317 -0.21 -21.70 5.17
CA ASN A 317 -1.41 -21.65 6.03
C ASN A 317 -1.86 -20.26 6.53
N HIS A 318 -1.30 -19.17 5.99
CA HIS A 318 -1.67 -17.82 6.37
C HIS A 318 -2.39 -17.10 5.22
N ASN A 319 -3.39 -16.30 5.59
CA ASN A 319 -4.12 -15.45 4.66
C ASN A 319 -3.23 -14.32 4.14
N GLY A 320 -3.68 -13.71 3.05
CA GLY A 320 -3.10 -12.47 2.54
C GLY A 320 -3.47 -11.26 3.38
N GLN A 321 -3.00 -10.10 2.92
CA GLN A 321 -3.34 -8.79 3.47
C GLN A 321 -3.27 -7.75 2.35
N VAL A 322 -4.06 -6.69 2.45
CA VAL A 322 -3.89 -5.51 1.59
C VAL A 322 -3.80 -4.27 2.46
N THR A 323 -2.79 -3.43 2.26
CA THR A 323 -2.70 -2.12 2.90
C THR A 323 -2.74 -1.04 1.82
N ILE A 324 -3.63 -0.06 1.99
CA ILE A 324 -3.77 1.09 1.10
C ILE A 324 -3.46 2.34 1.92
N SER A 325 -2.50 3.13 1.46
CA SER A 325 -2.24 4.48 1.96
C SER A 325 -2.38 5.51 0.85
N TYR A 326 -2.67 6.76 1.18
CA TYR A 326 -2.68 7.83 0.19
C TYR A 326 -2.30 9.18 0.77
N THR A 327 -1.76 10.04 -0.08
CA THR A 327 -1.53 11.47 0.20
C THR A 327 -2.39 12.32 -0.72
N VAL A 328 -2.71 13.54 -0.31
CA VAL A 328 -3.44 14.54 -1.12
C VAL A 328 -2.64 15.83 -1.18
N PRO A 329 -2.90 16.74 -2.14
CA PRO A 329 -2.21 18.02 -2.21
C PRO A 329 -2.54 18.84 -0.97
N SER A 330 -1.56 19.55 -0.45
CA SER A 330 -1.76 20.42 0.71
C SER A 330 -0.97 21.70 0.53
N LEU A 331 -1.66 22.76 0.16
CA LEU A 331 -1.04 24.07 0.00
C LEU A 331 -0.53 24.59 1.35
N THR A 332 0.49 25.42 1.28
CA THR A 332 0.99 26.24 2.38
C THR A 332 1.06 27.66 1.88
N ILE A 333 0.83 28.63 2.77
CA ILE A 333 0.96 30.04 2.43
C ILE A 333 1.68 30.78 3.54
N ALA A 334 2.58 31.67 3.14
CA ALA A 334 3.27 32.60 4.00
C ALA A 334 3.17 34.00 3.45
N LYS A 335 3.10 34.98 4.34
CA LYS A 335 3.11 36.40 4.01
C LYS A 335 4.07 37.11 4.95
N THR A 336 4.94 37.91 4.37
CA THR A 336 5.99 38.62 5.10
C THR A 336 6.20 40.02 4.53
N HIS A 337 6.72 40.92 5.35
CA HIS A 337 7.27 42.21 4.94
C HIS A 337 8.66 42.36 5.57
N THR A 338 9.48 43.26 5.01
CA THR A 338 10.78 43.59 5.59
C THR A 338 10.79 45.03 6.09
N ARG A 339 11.25 45.22 7.33
CA ARG A 339 11.30 46.52 8.05
C ARG A 339 9.90 47.09 8.30
N HIS A 340 9.83 48.12 9.14
CA HIS A 340 8.57 48.80 9.37
C HIS A 340 8.18 49.62 8.14
N PHE A 341 6.88 49.70 7.87
CA PHE A 341 6.35 50.64 6.92
C PHE A 341 6.37 52.05 7.52
N THR A 342 6.26 53.07 6.66
CA THR A 342 6.22 54.47 7.09
C THR A 342 5.04 55.17 6.42
N GLN A 343 4.29 55.95 7.19
CA GLN A 343 3.20 56.78 6.68
C GLN A 343 3.63 57.61 5.47
N GLY A 344 2.81 57.65 4.42
CA GLY A 344 3.07 58.38 3.19
C GLY A 344 4.19 57.80 2.33
N ARG A 345 4.66 56.58 2.59
CA ARG A 345 5.65 55.86 1.76
C ARG A 345 5.11 54.52 1.32
N ASP A 346 5.81 53.92 0.38
CA ASP A 346 5.43 52.64 -0.19
C ASP A 346 5.97 51.51 0.71
N GLY A 347 5.21 50.44 0.80
CA GLY A 347 5.56 49.22 1.50
C GLY A 347 5.46 48.01 0.57
N THR A 348 6.13 46.92 0.93
CA THR A 348 6.13 45.70 0.12
C THR A 348 5.83 44.49 0.99
N TYR A 349 4.86 43.69 0.56
CA TYR A 349 4.63 42.35 1.06
C TYR A 349 5.12 41.32 0.06
N THR A 350 5.72 40.25 0.59
CA THR A 350 6.08 39.04 -0.14
C THR A 350 5.15 37.91 0.31
N ILE A 351 4.43 37.33 -0.65
CA ILE A 351 3.53 36.19 -0.45
C ILE A 351 4.16 34.98 -1.12
N THR A 352 4.27 33.87 -0.40
CA THR A 352 4.80 32.60 -0.94
C THR A 352 3.79 31.50 -0.74
N VAL A 353 3.43 30.83 -1.83
CA VAL A 353 2.60 29.64 -1.82
C VAL A 353 3.49 28.43 -2.08
N GLY A 354 3.39 27.43 -1.22
CA GLY A 354 4.08 26.16 -1.34
C GLY A 354 3.12 24.98 -1.30
N ASN A 355 3.67 23.79 -1.47
CA ASN A 355 2.99 22.52 -1.23
C ASN A 355 3.73 21.81 -0.09
N ALA A 356 3.01 21.33 0.92
CA ALA A 356 3.61 20.75 2.12
C ALA A 356 4.56 19.59 1.77
N ALA A 357 5.61 19.41 2.57
CA ALA A 357 6.46 18.23 2.46
C ALA A 357 5.61 16.97 2.74
N GLY A 358 5.78 15.91 1.95
CA GLY A 358 5.01 14.67 2.10
C GLY A 358 3.56 14.73 1.57
N ALA A 359 3.07 15.87 1.08
CA ALA A 359 1.80 15.93 0.35
C ALA A 359 1.90 15.27 -1.04
N ALA A 360 0.77 15.05 -1.70
CA ALA A 360 0.77 14.78 -3.13
C ALA A 360 1.12 16.05 -3.93
N PRO A 361 1.66 15.95 -5.17
CA PRO A 361 1.77 17.09 -6.06
C PRO A 361 0.40 17.75 -6.30
N THR A 362 0.36 19.06 -6.54
CA THR A 362 -0.89 19.69 -7.00
C THR A 362 -1.34 19.09 -8.34
N ASP A 363 -2.64 19.04 -8.59
CA ASP A 363 -3.22 18.32 -9.73
C ASP A 363 -3.26 19.14 -11.05
N GLY A 364 -2.67 20.34 -11.06
CA GLY A 364 -2.69 21.26 -12.18
C GLY A 364 -4.01 22.03 -12.36
N THR A 365 -4.97 21.88 -11.44
CA THR A 365 -6.11 22.80 -11.36
C THR A 365 -5.68 24.15 -10.80
N THR A 366 -6.51 25.18 -11.00
CA THR A 366 -6.18 26.55 -10.63
C THR A 366 -5.95 26.70 -9.12
N VAL A 367 -4.77 27.19 -8.76
CA VAL A 367 -4.46 27.79 -7.46
C VAL A 367 -4.84 29.27 -7.51
N THR A 368 -5.62 29.72 -6.54
CA THR A 368 -6.04 31.12 -6.39
C THR A 368 -5.52 31.68 -5.08
N VAL A 369 -4.83 32.81 -5.17
CA VAL A 369 -4.37 33.62 -4.04
C VAL A 369 -5.16 34.91 -4.02
N TYR A 370 -5.73 35.27 -2.88
CA TYR A 370 -6.48 36.51 -2.70
C TYR A 370 -6.01 37.21 -1.43
N ASP A 371 -5.64 38.50 -1.55
CA ASP A 371 -5.19 39.35 -0.45
C ASP A 371 -6.29 40.33 -0.03
N THR A 372 -6.38 40.63 1.26
CA THR A 372 -7.31 41.63 1.79
C THR A 372 -6.55 42.65 2.62
N LEU A 373 -6.31 43.83 2.02
CA LEU A 373 -5.63 44.92 2.69
C LEU A 373 -6.49 45.54 3.79
N PRO A 374 -5.91 45.84 4.97
CA PRO A 374 -6.59 46.60 6.02
C PRO A 374 -6.67 48.08 5.67
N ASP A 375 -7.59 48.79 6.34
CA ASP A 375 -7.71 50.25 6.24
C ASP A 375 -6.35 50.94 6.47
N GLY A 376 -6.06 51.94 5.63
CA GLY A 376 -4.81 52.68 5.67
C GLY A 376 -3.71 52.14 4.76
N LEU A 377 -3.93 51.00 4.08
CA LEU A 377 -3.09 50.52 2.98
C LEU A 377 -3.90 50.50 1.68
N ARG A 378 -3.30 50.94 0.57
CA ARG A 378 -3.87 50.81 -0.78
C ARG A 378 -2.87 50.08 -1.66
N ALA A 379 -3.31 49.10 -2.44
CA ALA A 379 -2.42 48.43 -3.37
C ALA A 379 -2.04 49.36 -4.53
N ASP A 380 -0.75 49.39 -4.86
CA ASP A 380 -0.22 50.06 -6.05
C ASP A 380 0.06 49.04 -7.17
N SER A 381 0.70 47.91 -6.82
CA SER A 381 1.01 46.85 -7.76
C SER A 381 0.93 45.47 -7.11
N ILE A 382 0.54 44.45 -7.89
CA ILE A 382 0.61 43.04 -7.48
C ILE A 382 1.07 42.19 -8.66
N SER A 383 2.17 41.45 -8.48
CA SER A 383 2.74 40.66 -9.56
C SER A 383 3.62 39.52 -9.02
N GLY A 384 3.86 38.50 -9.86
CA GLY A 384 4.79 37.41 -9.57
C GLY A 384 5.05 36.60 -10.83
N THR A 385 6.26 36.06 -10.98
CA THR A 385 6.64 35.33 -12.20
C THR A 385 5.72 34.13 -12.43
N GLY A 386 4.96 34.17 -13.52
CA GLY A 386 3.98 33.14 -13.93
C GLY A 386 2.69 33.10 -13.10
N TRP A 387 2.45 34.12 -12.27
CA TRP A 387 1.14 34.40 -11.71
C TRP A 387 0.38 35.35 -12.64
N ASN A 388 -0.91 35.10 -12.83
CA ASN A 388 -1.81 36.06 -13.46
C ASN A 388 -2.52 36.86 -12.36
N CYS A 389 -2.09 38.10 -12.14
CA CYS A 389 -2.57 38.93 -11.05
C CYS A 389 -3.50 40.07 -11.55
N THR A 390 -4.59 40.29 -10.82
CA THR A 390 -5.54 41.37 -11.04
C THR A 390 -5.50 42.32 -9.84
N LEU A 391 -5.12 43.58 -10.08
CA LEU A 391 -4.92 44.57 -9.02
C LEU A 391 -6.24 44.94 -8.31
N ASN A 392 -7.33 45.14 -9.05
CA ASN A 392 -8.60 45.63 -8.51
C ASN A 392 -9.18 44.78 -7.38
N ASN A 393 -8.88 43.48 -7.38
CA ASN A 393 -9.34 42.54 -6.37
C ASN A 393 -8.18 41.76 -5.73
N LEU A 394 -6.93 42.21 -5.89
CA LEU A 394 -5.73 41.58 -5.31
C LEU A 394 -5.69 40.05 -5.45
N THR A 395 -6.13 39.55 -6.61
CA THR A 395 -6.22 38.12 -6.87
C THR A 395 -5.10 37.72 -7.82
N CYS A 396 -4.36 36.67 -7.49
CA CYS A 396 -3.40 36.04 -8.38
C CYS A 396 -3.77 34.58 -8.61
N THR A 397 -3.74 34.12 -9.86
CA THR A 397 -4.04 32.73 -10.22
C THR A 397 -2.91 32.07 -10.99
N ARG A 398 -2.84 30.74 -10.89
CA ARG A 398 -1.85 29.88 -11.53
C ARG A 398 -2.34 28.44 -11.61
N SER A 399 -1.80 27.60 -12.51
CA SER A 399 -2.28 26.22 -12.69
C SER A 399 -1.20 25.18 -13.02
N ASP A 400 0.09 25.51 -12.93
CA ASP A 400 1.15 24.49 -13.08
C ASP A 400 1.28 23.61 -11.83
N VAL A 401 1.62 22.34 -12.07
CA VAL A 401 1.84 21.33 -11.01
C VAL A 401 3.02 21.72 -10.13
N LEU A 402 2.81 21.71 -8.82
CA LEU A 402 3.81 21.95 -7.79
C LEU A 402 4.06 20.67 -7.01
N ALA A 403 5.29 20.18 -7.11
CA ALA A 403 5.75 19.00 -6.38
C ALA A 403 5.68 19.21 -4.86
N ALA A 404 5.58 18.11 -4.12
CA ALA A 404 5.59 18.12 -2.66
C ALA A 404 6.85 18.81 -2.11
N GLY A 405 6.69 19.61 -1.04
CA GLY A 405 7.78 20.35 -0.39
C GLY A 405 8.37 21.51 -1.20
N SER A 406 7.82 21.83 -2.38
CA SER A 406 8.29 22.92 -3.23
C SER A 406 7.44 24.19 -3.06
N SER A 407 7.94 25.32 -3.56
CA SER A 407 7.22 26.60 -3.58
C SER A 407 7.20 27.23 -4.96
N TYR A 408 6.10 27.90 -5.29
CA TYR A 408 6.05 28.77 -6.47
C TYR A 408 6.95 30.00 -6.29
N PRO A 409 7.34 30.68 -7.38
CA PRO A 409 7.90 32.02 -7.30
C PRO A 409 6.98 32.96 -6.49
N PRO A 410 7.54 33.83 -5.64
CA PRO A 410 6.76 34.68 -4.76
C PRO A 410 5.93 35.71 -5.54
N ILE A 411 4.81 36.10 -4.93
CA ILE A 411 4.01 37.26 -5.35
C ILE A 411 4.48 38.46 -4.53
N THR A 412 4.76 39.56 -5.20
CA THR A 412 5.08 40.86 -4.61
C THR A 412 3.85 41.75 -4.68
N LEU A 413 3.42 42.27 -3.53
CA LEU A 413 2.34 43.24 -3.40
C LEU A 413 2.93 44.54 -2.86
N GLU A 414 2.96 45.57 -3.69
CA GLU A 414 3.37 46.92 -3.31
C GLU A 414 2.15 47.73 -2.89
N VAL A 415 2.29 48.48 -1.80
CA VAL A 415 1.20 49.23 -1.19
C VAL A 415 1.62 50.66 -0.89
N ASP A 416 0.73 51.60 -1.14
CA ASP A 416 0.77 52.95 -0.60
C ASP A 416 0.30 52.93 0.86
N VAL A 417 1.10 53.50 1.77
CA VAL A 417 0.73 53.63 3.18
C VAL A 417 0.11 55.01 3.43
N SER A 418 -1.16 55.05 3.85
CA SER A 418 -1.85 56.29 4.17
C SER A 418 -1.12 57.07 5.27
N CYS A 419 -1.14 58.40 5.18
CA CYS A 419 -0.66 59.28 6.24
C CYS A 419 -1.48 59.18 7.54
N SER A 420 -2.69 58.63 7.48
CA SER A 420 -3.55 58.35 8.63
C SER A 420 -3.54 56.87 9.07
N ALA A 421 -2.66 56.04 8.50
CA ALA A 421 -2.59 54.61 8.86
C ALA A 421 -2.25 54.42 10.35
N ARG A 422 -2.86 53.39 10.96
CA ARG A 422 -2.60 53.01 12.37
C ARG A 422 -1.15 52.56 12.55
N ASP A 423 -0.64 52.64 13.78
CA ASP A 423 0.73 52.25 14.15
C ASP A 423 1.02 50.75 13.97
N GLN A 424 -0.03 49.94 13.93
CA GLN A 424 0.01 48.54 13.54
C GLN A 424 -1.24 48.16 12.76
N VAL A 425 -1.04 47.47 11.64
CA VAL A 425 -2.10 46.87 10.82
C VAL A 425 -1.78 45.40 10.57
N THR A 426 -2.78 44.59 10.26
CA THR A 426 -2.58 43.18 9.91
C THR A 426 -3.09 42.93 8.50
N ASN A 427 -2.20 42.57 7.58
CA ASN A 427 -2.61 42.17 6.24
C ASN A 427 -2.83 40.65 6.19
N THR A 428 -3.88 40.20 5.51
CA THR A 428 -4.28 38.78 5.45
C THR A 428 -4.35 38.32 4.00
N VAL A 429 -3.85 37.11 3.74
CA VAL A 429 -3.90 36.47 2.42
C VAL A 429 -4.43 35.05 2.55
N THR A 430 -5.18 34.62 1.54
CA THR A 430 -5.76 33.28 1.44
C THR A 430 -5.29 32.58 0.17
N ALA A 431 -5.00 31.28 0.23
CA ALA A 431 -4.77 30.41 -0.91
C ALA A 431 -5.73 29.20 -0.91
N ILE A 432 -6.27 28.88 -2.09
CA ILE A 432 -7.13 27.72 -2.35
C ILE A 432 -6.81 27.09 -3.71
N GLY A 433 -7.13 25.81 -3.90
CA GLY A 433 -7.08 25.13 -5.19
C GLY A 433 -5.88 24.20 -5.39
N GLY A 434 -5.53 23.90 -6.63
CA GLY A 434 -4.46 22.95 -6.97
C GLY A 434 -4.71 21.53 -6.44
N GLY A 435 -5.98 21.15 -6.33
CA GLY A 435 -6.41 19.87 -5.74
C GLY A 435 -6.46 19.86 -4.21
N ASP A 436 -6.01 20.91 -3.53
CA ASP A 436 -6.28 21.09 -2.11
C ASP A 436 -7.71 21.62 -1.90
N THR A 437 -8.47 20.91 -1.06
CA THR A 437 -9.86 21.23 -0.73
C THR A 437 -9.98 22.17 0.48
N VAL A 438 -8.86 22.45 1.14
CA VAL A 438 -8.80 23.31 2.32
C VAL A 438 -8.28 24.70 1.94
N SER A 439 -8.87 25.72 2.57
CA SER A 439 -8.39 27.09 2.47
C SER A 439 -7.28 27.36 3.49
N HIS A 440 -6.19 27.95 3.01
CA HIS A 440 -5.03 28.30 3.83
C HIS A 440 -4.91 29.80 3.96
N ILE A 441 -4.65 30.26 5.17
CA ILE A 441 -4.62 31.69 5.50
C ILE A 441 -3.28 32.01 6.14
N ALA A 442 -2.64 33.08 5.68
CA ALA A 442 -1.50 33.70 6.35
C ALA A 442 -1.83 35.15 6.68
N SER A 443 -1.21 35.65 7.74
CA SER A 443 -1.34 37.06 8.11
C SER A 443 0.03 37.63 8.48
N ASP A 444 0.18 38.93 8.25
CA ASP A 444 1.36 39.68 8.59
C ASP A 444 0.96 40.91 9.44
N PRO A 445 1.30 40.94 10.74
CA PRO A 445 1.23 42.13 11.56
C PRO A 445 2.36 43.11 11.23
N THR A 446 2.01 44.20 10.55
CA THR A 446 2.95 45.21 10.07
C THR A 446 2.93 46.45 10.95
N ARG A 447 4.11 46.82 11.46
CA ARG A 447 4.31 48.07 12.20
C ARG A 447 4.49 49.24 11.24
N ILE A 448 3.80 50.34 11.50
CA ILE A 448 3.86 51.57 10.71
C ILE A 448 4.43 52.69 11.58
N LYS A 449 5.53 53.28 11.12
CA LYS A 449 6.13 54.46 11.74
C LYS A 449 5.48 55.72 11.17
N ARG A 450 5.34 56.75 12.02
CA ARG A 450 5.03 58.09 11.55
C ARG A 450 6.21 58.63 10.74
N HIS A 451 5.91 59.42 9.73
CA HIS A 451 6.92 60.11 8.95
C HIS A 451 7.37 61.38 9.71
N GLU A 452 8.62 61.47 10.14
CA GLU A 452 9.13 62.56 11.00
C GLU A 452 9.29 63.92 10.27
N HIS A 453 9.10 63.99 8.95
CA HIS A 453 9.11 65.24 8.19
C HIS A 453 7.79 65.45 7.43
N HIS A 454 7.03 66.48 7.82
CA HIS A 454 5.65 66.78 7.39
C HIS A 454 5.40 66.92 5.86
N GLU A 455 6.42 67.09 5.03
CA GLU A 455 6.23 67.58 3.65
C GLU A 455 5.52 66.62 2.68
N ARG A 456 5.58 65.29 2.88
CA ARG A 456 4.89 64.33 1.98
C ARG A 456 3.45 64.06 2.41
N CYS A 457 3.12 64.23 3.70
CA CYS A 457 1.75 64.00 4.19
C CYS A 457 0.85 65.22 4.07
N GLU A 458 1.41 66.43 3.96
CA GLU A 458 0.61 67.65 3.77
C GLU A 458 0.16 67.91 2.31
N ARG A 459 0.71 67.19 1.32
CA ARG A 459 0.36 67.37 -0.11
C ARG A 459 -0.70 66.42 -0.67
N HIS A 460 -1.12 65.40 0.07
CA HIS A 460 -1.99 64.33 -0.45
C HIS A 460 -3.44 64.35 0.06
N GLU A 461 -3.85 65.35 0.87
CA GLU A 461 -5.25 65.50 1.33
C GLU A 461 -6.22 66.11 0.29
N HIS A 462 -5.94 65.94 -1.01
CA HIS A 462 -6.83 66.37 -2.09
C HIS A 462 -7.13 65.22 -3.05
N TRP A 463 -7.83 64.18 -2.58
CA TRP A 463 -8.52 63.24 -3.47
C TRP A 463 -9.86 62.82 -2.86
#